data_AF-A0AAI9ZRJ6-F1
#
_entry.id   AF-A0AAI9ZRJ6-F1
#
_cell.length_a   1.000
_cell.length_b   1.000
_cell.length_c   1.000
_cell.angle_alpha   90.00
_cell.angle_beta   90.00
_cell.angle_gamma   90.00
#
_symmetry.space_group_name_H-M   'P 1'
#
loop_
_entity.id
_entity.type
_entity.pdbx_description
1 polymer ?
#
loop_
_entity_poly.entity_id
_entity_poly.type
_entity_poly.pdbx_seq_one_letter_code
_entity_poly.pdbx_strand_id
1 'polypeptide(L)'
;MCIKHSQFYNCPASPRPNAPKRRHRVIANILCSHIFPCPAQQWENRTSYYSYMCPGCSGESPAVPRVTPSHDEWHRNDVQDNAWAQSYMTEYSHSVLLWIRSRFPSSDVTNEEMSESWFRAFFMERRCKENDHRVGACSCEANGPLSFYYNPASAARKYLTDMAGEKAESDPRIQNPAMQNLFRLRHTVLSGFCQAQKLYFKNGLSHQPLFSNYLVKSRRKTLEENIRNHMQASSALILLNAEYGTGWTDAHTLEATSMSRRANLVKFMAEVLLHDNGISNSRFALAVTVLCSIIKPLVFRGPSTVPGLDKLAEIASSTDNASLPHKPFMYFVQLIQKYYHDRRQEWNSEVISYKARRTLIDSVAEDVSDWEGPARLECLVCNKKYYDHSPGAMFKPFDHGVRGTHRGEPIVRMKKCKCFVGKRCLFQKLTESSLRRKEPMCPRCKDLLPNAAFRLIEGSARELLRGSA
;
A
#
# COMPACT_ATOMS: atom_id res chain seq x y z
N MET A 1 6.86 -6.29 -7.06
CA MET A 1 6.31 -5.00 -6.60
C MET A 1 5.75 -4.28 -7.81
N CYS A 2 4.67 -3.52 -7.72
CA CYS A 2 4.36 -2.57 -8.78
C CYS A 2 5.57 -1.65 -8.97
N ILE A 3 6.02 -1.39 -10.21
CA ILE A 3 7.27 -0.67 -10.50
C ILE A 3 7.29 0.74 -9.83
N LYS A 4 6.11 1.28 -9.55
CA LYS A 4 5.86 2.58 -8.91
C LYS A 4 5.56 2.53 -7.40
N HIS A 5 5.52 1.35 -6.79
CA HIS A 5 5.35 1.22 -5.34
C HIS A 5 6.53 0.46 -4.78
N SER A 6 7.52 1.22 -4.31
CA SER A 6 8.73 0.70 -3.70
C SER A 6 8.76 1.12 -2.24
N GLN A 7 8.80 0.15 -1.34
CA GLN A 7 9.00 0.39 0.09
C GLN A 7 10.17 -0.46 0.56
N PHE A 8 11.17 0.19 1.11
CA PHE A 8 12.35 -0.43 1.67
C PHE A 8 12.27 -0.37 3.18
N TYR A 9 12.50 -1.51 3.80
CA TYR A 9 12.29 -1.70 5.21
C TYR A 9 13.61 -2.06 5.86
N ASN A 10 14.12 -1.14 6.66
CA ASN A 10 15.40 -1.27 7.33
C ASN A 10 15.15 -1.13 8.82
N CYS A 11 15.29 -2.22 9.57
CA CYS A 11 15.34 -2.06 11.01
C CYS A 11 16.78 -1.64 11.38
N PRO A 12 16.99 -0.45 11.97
CA PRO A 12 18.29 0.04 12.38
C PRO A 12 18.76 -0.78 13.59
N ALA A 13 19.15 -2.03 13.36
CA ALA A 13 20.00 -2.72 14.31
C ALA A 13 21.30 -1.91 14.33
N SER A 14 21.70 -1.37 15.47
CA SER A 14 23.09 -0.93 15.65
C SER A 14 23.81 -2.06 16.37
N PRO A 15 25.07 -2.36 16.01
CA PRO A 15 25.83 -3.46 16.62
C PRO A 15 26.20 -3.18 18.07
N ARG A 16 25.89 -1.98 18.58
CA ARG A 16 26.15 -1.58 19.96
C ARG A 16 25.19 -2.32 20.91
N PRO A 17 25.66 -2.82 22.07
CA PRO A 17 24.80 -3.47 23.08
C PRO A 17 23.56 -2.67 23.47
N ASN A 18 23.66 -1.33 23.45
CA ASN A 18 22.60 -0.40 23.84
C ASN A 18 21.86 0.24 22.66
N ALA A 19 22.03 -0.29 21.44
CA ALA A 19 21.30 0.17 20.28
C ALA A 19 19.78 -0.03 20.48
N PRO A 20 18.95 0.93 20.06
CA PRO A 20 17.50 0.79 20.16
C PRO A 20 17.00 -0.25 19.14
N LYS A 21 16.90 -1.52 19.58
CA LYS A 21 16.34 -2.67 18.82
C LYS A 21 14.84 -2.53 18.49
N ARG A 22 14.23 -1.42 18.91
CA ARG A 22 12.80 -1.13 18.87
C ARG A 22 12.44 -0.07 17.82
N ARG A 23 13.27 0.15 16.80
CA ARG A 23 13.02 1.13 15.74
C ARG A 23 12.91 0.46 14.39
N HIS A 24 12.21 1.09 13.46
CA HIS A 24 12.06 0.61 12.09
C HIS A 24 12.04 1.77 11.11
N ARG A 25 12.92 1.77 10.11
CA ARG A 25 12.94 2.77 9.06
C ARG A 25 12.32 2.21 7.80
N VAL A 26 11.30 2.89 7.30
CA VAL A 26 10.67 2.66 6.01
C VAL A 26 11.11 3.75 5.06
N ILE A 27 11.56 3.39 3.88
CA ILE A 27 11.84 4.32 2.78
C ILE A 27 10.83 3.99 1.70
N ALA A 28 9.88 4.89 1.46
CA ALA A 28 8.77 4.67 0.57
C ALA A 28 8.85 5.63 -0.62
N ASN A 29 8.67 5.05 -1.80
CA ASN A 29 8.24 5.75 -2.99
C ASN A 29 6.90 5.13 -3.39
N ILE A 30 5.82 5.86 -3.11
CA ILE A 30 4.48 5.47 -3.54
C ILE A 30 4.12 6.38 -4.71
N LEU A 31 3.96 5.78 -5.88
CA LEU A 31 3.58 6.41 -7.14
C LEU A 31 4.47 7.59 -7.57
N CYS A 32 5.61 7.83 -6.93
CA CYS A 32 6.25 9.14 -6.94
C CYS A 32 7.21 9.37 -8.11
N SER A 33 7.04 8.65 -9.22
CA SER A 33 7.61 9.14 -10.47
C SER A 33 6.91 8.67 -11.73
N HIS A 34 6.62 9.66 -12.58
CA HIS A 34 6.35 9.48 -13.99
C HIS A 34 7.60 9.09 -14.79
N ILE A 35 8.79 9.21 -14.18
CA ILE A 35 10.07 8.80 -14.75
C ILE A 35 10.52 7.53 -14.02
N PHE A 36 10.94 6.51 -14.74
CA PHE A 36 11.40 5.27 -14.13
C PHE A 36 12.92 5.13 -14.25
N PRO A 37 13.67 4.97 -13.14
CA PRO A 37 13.23 4.91 -11.73
C PRO A 37 12.92 6.28 -11.13
N CYS A 38 12.16 6.29 -10.03
CA CYS A 38 11.87 7.51 -9.30
C CYS A 38 13.12 8.11 -8.65
N PRO A 39 13.37 9.44 -8.79
CA PRO A 39 14.50 10.11 -8.16
C PRO A 39 14.52 9.91 -6.64
N ALA A 40 15.65 9.47 -6.10
CA ALA A 40 15.79 9.18 -4.67
C ALA A 40 15.50 10.40 -3.77
N GLN A 41 15.74 11.64 -4.23
CA GLN A 41 15.42 12.84 -3.45
C GLN A 41 13.91 13.07 -3.29
N GLN A 42 13.08 12.46 -4.14
CA GLN A 42 11.63 12.52 -4.03
C GLN A 42 11.06 11.44 -3.09
N TRP A 43 11.87 10.48 -2.66
CA TRP A 43 11.41 9.41 -1.77
C TRP A 43 11.12 9.94 -0.38
N GLU A 44 10.18 9.27 0.29
CA GLU A 44 9.78 9.60 1.64
C GLU A 44 10.39 8.61 2.62
N ASN A 45 10.93 9.11 3.73
CA ASN A 45 11.47 8.26 4.78
C ASN A 45 10.58 8.38 6.02
N ARG A 46 10.26 7.27 6.65
CA ARG A 46 9.61 7.21 7.96
C ARG A 46 10.41 6.35 8.90
N THR A 47 10.64 6.82 10.12
CA THR A 47 11.17 6.00 11.22
C THR A 47 10.08 5.80 12.26
N SER A 48 9.63 4.56 12.42
CA SER A 48 8.64 4.13 13.40
C SER A 48 9.32 3.60 14.67
N TYR A 49 8.88 4.09 15.83
CA TYR A 49 9.42 3.75 17.14
C TYR A 49 8.46 2.82 17.88
N TYR A 50 8.92 1.66 18.33
CA TYR A 50 8.13 0.64 19.01
C TYR A 50 8.52 0.57 20.49
N SER A 51 7.61 0.13 21.34
CA SER A 51 7.92 -0.21 22.74
C SER A 51 8.49 -1.62 22.91
N TYR A 52 8.47 -2.42 21.84
CA TYR A 52 9.06 -3.76 21.76
C TYR A 52 9.97 -3.88 20.52
N MET A 53 10.72 -4.97 20.38
CA MET A 53 11.55 -5.20 19.18
C MET A 53 10.75 -4.97 17.90
N CYS A 54 11.37 -4.32 16.90
CA CYS A 54 10.75 -4.12 15.59
C CYS A 54 10.33 -5.49 15.01
N PRO A 55 9.26 -5.61 14.19
CA PRO A 55 8.83 -6.90 13.62
C PRO A 55 9.96 -7.67 12.91
N GLY A 56 10.86 -6.93 12.24
CA GLY A 56 12.03 -7.53 11.60
C GLY A 56 13.10 -8.05 12.56
N CYS A 57 13.17 -7.57 13.81
CA CYS A 57 14.10 -8.05 14.85
C CYS A 57 13.48 -9.21 15.63
N SER A 58 12.18 -9.13 15.93
CA SER A 58 11.49 -10.15 16.72
C SER A 58 11.20 -11.43 15.94
N GLY A 59 11.30 -11.43 14.61
CA GLY A 59 10.89 -12.58 13.80
C GLY A 59 9.39 -12.83 13.83
N GLU A 60 8.61 -11.87 14.34
CA GLU A 60 7.17 -11.92 14.34
C GLU A 60 6.61 -11.70 12.94
N SER A 61 5.40 -12.22 12.69
CA SER A 61 4.73 -11.92 11.42
C SER A 61 4.52 -10.41 11.37
N PRO A 62 5.00 -9.79 10.32
CA PRO A 62 5.01 -8.36 10.23
C PRO A 62 3.71 -7.70 9.88
N ALA A 63 2.75 -8.50 9.42
CA ALA A 63 1.41 -8.04 9.23
C ALA A 63 0.90 -7.50 10.57
N VAL A 64 1.20 -8.16 11.69
CA VAL A 64 0.67 -7.81 13.01
C VAL A 64 1.81 -7.47 13.97
N PRO A 65 2.20 -6.20 14.13
CA PRO A 65 3.24 -5.84 15.09
C PRO A 65 2.79 -6.16 16.51
N ARG A 66 3.74 -6.56 17.39
CA ARG A 66 3.44 -6.87 18.79
C ARG A 66 2.73 -5.71 19.49
N VAL A 67 3.19 -4.51 19.18
CA VAL A 67 2.73 -3.22 19.68
C VAL A 67 2.65 -2.23 18.54
N THR A 68 1.66 -1.36 18.58
CA THR A 68 1.63 -0.16 17.75
C THR A 68 2.87 0.70 18.04
N PRO A 69 3.55 1.24 17.03
CA PRO A 69 4.52 2.30 17.21
C PRO A 69 4.02 3.39 18.16
N SER A 70 4.86 3.80 19.10
CA SER A 70 4.61 4.93 19.99
C SER A 70 4.67 6.27 19.25
N HIS A 71 5.49 6.35 18.20
CA HIS A 71 5.67 7.56 17.39
C HIS A 71 6.25 7.22 16.01
N ASP A 72 5.96 8.08 15.02
CA ASP A 72 6.50 8.05 13.67
C ASP A 72 7.18 9.38 13.33
N GLU A 73 8.44 9.31 12.93
CA GLU A 73 9.23 10.45 12.50
C GLU A 73 9.38 10.43 10.98
N TRP A 74 8.90 11.47 10.31
CA TRP A 74 8.93 11.58 8.83
C TRP A 74 10.07 12.49 8.39
N HIS A 75 10.85 12.01 7.42
CA HIS A 75 11.98 12.73 6.82
C HIS A 75 11.79 12.78 5.31
N ARG A 76 11.78 13.99 4.74
CA ARG A 76 11.70 14.22 3.29
C ARG A 76 12.49 15.46 2.91
N ASN A 77 12.76 15.62 1.62
CA ASN A 77 13.33 16.85 1.08
C ASN A 77 12.20 17.78 0.65
N ASP A 78 11.87 18.78 1.46
CA ASP A 78 10.76 19.71 1.21
C ASP A 78 10.95 20.52 -0.09
N VAL A 79 12.20 20.75 -0.52
CA VAL A 79 12.51 21.42 -1.81
C VAL A 79 12.04 20.58 -3.00
N GLN A 80 11.88 19.26 -2.82
CA GLN A 80 11.41 18.35 -3.85
C GLN A 80 9.90 18.10 -3.80
N ASP A 81 9.16 18.71 -2.87
CA ASP A 81 7.73 18.42 -2.69
C ASP A 81 6.89 18.82 -3.92
N ASN A 82 7.22 19.92 -4.61
CA ASN A 82 6.53 20.30 -5.84
C ASN A 82 6.79 19.32 -6.99
N ALA A 83 8.06 18.93 -7.19
CA ALA A 83 8.44 17.96 -8.23
C ALA A 83 7.85 16.56 -7.94
N TRP A 84 7.80 16.19 -6.66
CA TRP A 84 7.12 15.01 -6.17
C TRP A 84 5.62 15.07 -6.47
N ALA A 85 4.93 16.17 -6.13
CA ALA A 85 3.49 16.31 -6.30
C ALA A 85 3.10 16.24 -7.79
N GLN A 86 3.84 16.92 -8.67
CA GLN A 86 3.65 16.84 -10.12
C GLN A 86 3.81 15.41 -10.63
N SER A 87 4.88 14.73 -10.21
CA SER A 87 5.14 13.35 -10.62
C SER A 87 4.09 12.37 -10.11
N TYR A 88 3.72 12.48 -8.83
CA TYR A 88 2.69 11.65 -8.19
C TYR A 88 1.35 11.85 -8.89
N MET A 89 0.93 13.11 -9.10
CA MET A 89 -0.37 13.43 -9.69
C MET A 89 -0.46 13.08 -11.16
N THR A 90 0.63 13.21 -11.91
CA THR A 90 0.69 12.73 -13.30
C THR A 90 0.35 11.25 -13.37
N GLU A 91 0.99 10.42 -12.56
CA GLU A 91 0.73 8.97 -12.57
C GLU A 91 -0.60 8.58 -11.97
N TYR A 92 -1.00 9.28 -10.92
CA TYR A 92 -2.30 9.05 -10.30
C TYR A 92 -3.44 9.39 -11.27
N SER A 93 -3.30 10.47 -12.05
CA SER A 93 -4.30 10.87 -13.05
C SER A 93 -4.46 9.82 -14.16
N HIS A 94 -3.38 9.19 -14.65
CA HIS A 94 -3.47 8.09 -15.62
C HIS A 94 -4.24 6.89 -15.06
N SER A 95 -3.99 6.55 -13.79
CA SER A 95 -4.67 5.43 -13.13
C SER A 95 -6.16 5.71 -12.95
N VAL A 96 -6.50 6.91 -12.48
CA VAL A 96 -7.88 7.37 -12.30
C VAL A 96 -8.63 7.45 -13.64
N LEU A 97 -7.98 7.94 -14.69
CA LEU A 97 -8.55 7.98 -16.04
C LEU A 97 -8.93 6.58 -16.51
N LEU A 98 -8.03 5.60 -16.34
CA LEU A 98 -8.33 4.19 -16.63
C LEU A 98 -9.57 3.71 -15.84
N TRP A 99 -9.60 3.92 -14.52
CA TRP A 99 -10.70 3.42 -13.68
C TRP A 99 -12.04 4.01 -14.07
N ILE A 100 -12.07 5.31 -14.32
CA ILE A 100 -13.24 6.05 -14.79
C ILE A 100 -13.68 5.49 -16.14
N ARG A 101 -12.80 5.51 -17.14
CA ARG A 101 -13.12 5.13 -18.52
C ARG A 101 -13.46 3.65 -18.68
N SER A 102 -12.95 2.78 -17.81
CA SER A 102 -13.40 1.39 -17.72
C SER A 102 -14.87 1.26 -17.30
N ARG A 103 -15.55 2.31 -16.84
CA ARG A 103 -16.97 2.28 -16.51
C ARG A 103 -17.85 3.03 -17.51
N PHE A 104 -17.28 3.89 -18.34
CA PHE A 104 -17.96 4.56 -19.45
C PHE A 104 -18.00 3.67 -20.71
N PRO A 105 -18.86 3.96 -21.69
CA PRO A 105 -18.89 3.27 -22.98
C PRO A 105 -17.53 3.31 -23.67
N SER A 106 -17.19 2.25 -24.41
CA SER A 106 -15.89 2.10 -25.09
C SER A 106 -15.64 3.13 -26.20
N SER A 107 -16.70 3.75 -26.73
CA SER A 107 -16.66 4.77 -27.80
C SER A 107 -15.86 6.01 -27.45
N ASP A 108 -15.74 6.35 -26.16
CA ASP A 108 -15.17 7.62 -25.72
C ASP A 108 -13.65 7.54 -25.44
N VAL A 109 -13.01 6.44 -25.85
CA VAL A 109 -11.60 6.15 -25.59
C VAL A 109 -10.86 6.08 -26.92
N THR A 110 -9.85 6.93 -27.12
CA THR A 110 -9.02 6.90 -28.33
C THR A 110 -7.99 5.78 -28.27
N ASN A 111 -7.49 5.33 -29.43
CA ASN A 111 -6.40 4.35 -29.50
C ASN A 111 -5.14 4.86 -28.78
N GLU A 112 -4.85 6.15 -28.87
CA GLU A 112 -3.74 6.81 -28.18
C GLU A 112 -3.91 6.78 -26.65
N GLU A 113 -5.12 7.08 -26.14
CA GLU A 113 -5.40 6.97 -24.71
C GLU A 113 -5.23 5.54 -24.21
N MET A 114 -5.67 4.56 -25.01
CA MET A 114 -5.53 3.15 -24.71
C MET A 114 -4.06 2.68 -24.72
N SER A 115 -3.26 3.10 -25.71
CA SER A 115 -1.85 2.71 -25.82
C SER A 115 -0.95 3.39 -24.79
N GLU A 116 -1.23 4.65 -24.43
CA GLU A 116 -0.37 5.45 -23.54
C GLU A 116 -0.85 5.49 -22.08
N SER A 117 -2.13 5.75 -21.84
CA SER A 117 -2.64 5.94 -20.47
C SER A 117 -3.05 4.60 -19.85
N TRP A 118 -3.85 3.80 -20.56
CA TRP A 118 -4.37 2.54 -20.02
C TRP A 118 -3.28 1.48 -19.88
N PHE A 119 -2.50 1.25 -20.93
CA PHE A 119 -1.40 0.28 -20.87
C PHE A 119 -0.44 0.60 -19.73
N ARG A 120 -0.10 1.87 -19.56
CA ARG A 120 0.79 2.31 -18.51
C ARG A 120 0.20 2.06 -17.13
N ALA A 121 -1.08 2.35 -16.92
CA ALA A 121 -1.76 2.04 -15.66
C ALA A 121 -1.85 0.52 -15.41
N PHE A 122 -2.27 -0.27 -16.41
CA PHE A 122 -2.34 -1.73 -16.32
C PHE A 122 -1.00 -2.38 -16.03
N PHE A 123 0.03 -2.03 -16.80
CA PHE A 123 1.33 -2.66 -16.68
C PHE A 123 2.00 -2.30 -15.36
N MET A 124 1.90 -1.04 -14.93
CA MET A 124 2.55 -0.58 -13.71
C MET A 124 1.86 -1.07 -12.44
N GLU A 125 0.56 -1.38 -12.48
CA GLU A 125 -0.21 -1.88 -11.32
C GLU A 125 -0.49 -3.41 -11.35
N ARG A 126 -0.58 -4.09 -12.52
CA ARG A 126 -0.92 -5.53 -12.60
C ARG A 126 0.28 -6.47 -12.78
N ARG A 127 1.31 -6.14 -13.58
CA ARG A 127 2.12 -7.20 -14.24
C ARG A 127 3.52 -7.53 -13.70
N CYS A 128 4.01 -6.93 -12.60
CA CYS A 128 5.27 -7.40 -11.96
C CYS A 128 5.17 -8.85 -11.35
N LYS A 129 4.18 -9.65 -11.74
CA LYS A 129 3.67 -10.79 -10.97
C LYS A 129 3.32 -12.04 -11.78
N GLU A 130 3.15 -11.98 -13.11
CA GLU A 130 2.60 -13.15 -13.85
C GLU A 130 3.60 -13.87 -14.76
N ASN A 131 4.60 -13.19 -15.37
CA ASN A 131 5.47 -13.84 -16.37
C ASN A 131 6.98 -13.71 -16.11
N ASP A 132 7.46 -12.58 -15.59
CA ASP A 132 8.92 -12.36 -15.45
C ASP A 132 9.49 -12.73 -14.06
N HIS A 133 8.61 -12.89 -13.09
CA HIS A 133 8.95 -13.21 -11.70
C HIS A 133 8.26 -14.52 -11.34
N ARG A 134 8.74 -15.64 -11.90
CA ARG A 134 8.18 -17.00 -11.70
C ARG A 134 7.65 -17.16 -10.28
N VAL A 135 6.38 -17.54 -10.17
CA VAL A 135 5.70 -17.91 -8.92
C VAL A 135 6.57 -18.98 -8.24
N GLY A 136 7.29 -18.61 -7.18
CA GLY A 136 8.27 -19.47 -6.49
C GLY A 136 9.68 -18.88 -6.36
N ALA A 137 10.11 -17.95 -7.22
CA ALA A 137 11.41 -17.29 -7.15
C ALA A 137 11.38 -15.87 -6.56
N CYS A 138 10.21 -15.21 -6.66
CA CYS A 138 9.94 -13.89 -6.10
C CYS A 138 9.13 -14.04 -4.81
N SER A 139 9.68 -13.63 -3.67
CA SER A 139 8.98 -13.67 -2.36
C SER A 139 8.19 -12.39 -2.09
N CYS A 140 7.83 -11.61 -3.12
CA CYS A 140 7.15 -10.34 -2.96
C CYS A 140 5.70 -10.56 -2.49
N GLU A 141 5.46 -10.45 -1.18
CA GLU A 141 4.13 -10.60 -0.56
C GLU A 141 3.13 -9.49 -0.92
N ALA A 142 3.52 -8.49 -1.73
CA ALA A 142 2.66 -7.41 -2.24
C ALA A 142 1.50 -7.92 -3.14
N ASN A 143 1.32 -9.23 -3.26
CA ASN A 143 0.25 -9.91 -3.98
C ASN A 143 -0.42 -11.05 -3.20
N GLY A 144 0.07 -11.37 -1.99
CA GLY A 144 -0.62 -12.33 -1.15
C GLY A 144 -1.97 -11.76 -0.70
N PRO A 145 -2.79 -12.57 0.01
CA PRO A 145 -3.97 -12.07 0.73
C PRO A 145 -3.62 -10.88 1.65
N LEU A 146 -2.31 -10.67 1.88
CA LEU A 146 -1.78 -9.62 2.71
C LEU A 146 -1.54 -8.26 2.02
N SER A 147 -1.77 -8.10 0.71
CA SER A 147 -1.44 -6.86 -0.05
C SER A 147 -2.08 -5.58 0.53
N PHE A 148 -3.33 -5.66 1.02
CA PHE A 148 -4.01 -4.60 1.76
C PHE A 148 -3.21 -4.13 2.99
N TYR A 149 -2.46 -5.04 3.61
CA TYR A 149 -1.71 -4.79 4.84
C TYR A 149 -0.37 -4.08 4.63
N TYR A 150 0.11 -3.92 3.39
CA TYR A 150 1.32 -3.13 3.08
C TYR A 150 0.94 -1.67 2.90
N ASN A 151 -0.05 -1.40 2.06
CA ASN A 151 -0.56 -0.07 1.80
C ASN A 151 -2.00 -0.17 1.27
N PRO A 152 -3.01 0.20 2.06
CA PRO A 152 -4.40 0.03 1.64
C PRO A 152 -4.76 0.88 0.40
N ALA A 153 -4.15 2.05 0.22
CA ALA A 153 -4.33 2.83 -1.01
C ALA A 153 -3.87 2.04 -2.24
N SER A 154 -2.69 1.43 -2.19
CA SER A 154 -2.12 0.64 -3.28
C SER A 154 -2.93 -0.62 -3.56
N ALA A 155 -3.49 -1.25 -2.53
CA ALA A 155 -4.40 -2.38 -2.70
C ALA A 155 -5.74 -1.96 -3.35
N ALA A 156 -6.30 -0.82 -2.95
CA ALA A 156 -7.50 -0.27 -3.59
C ALA A 156 -7.24 0.11 -5.05
N ARG A 157 -6.10 0.73 -5.36
CA ARG A 157 -5.69 1.01 -6.75
C ARG A 157 -5.60 -0.26 -7.57
N LYS A 158 -4.97 -1.30 -7.03
CA LYS A 158 -4.90 -2.61 -7.67
C LYS A 158 -6.30 -3.15 -7.95
N TYR A 159 -7.18 -3.16 -6.95
CA TYR A 159 -8.56 -3.62 -7.09
C TYR A 159 -9.31 -2.89 -8.20
N LEU A 160 -9.19 -1.55 -8.27
CA LEU A 160 -9.78 -0.75 -9.35
C LEU A 160 -9.17 -1.07 -10.72
N THR A 161 -7.85 -1.25 -10.79
CA THR A 161 -7.16 -1.60 -12.04
C THR A 161 -7.48 -3.03 -12.49
N ASP A 162 -7.66 -3.98 -11.59
CA ASP A 162 -8.05 -5.36 -11.92
C ASP A 162 -9.47 -5.38 -12.52
N MET A 163 -10.44 -4.69 -11.90
CA MET A 163 -11.79 -4.53 -12.47
C MET A 163 -11.77 -3.85 -13.84
N ALA A 164 -10.92 -2.82 -14.01
CA ALA A 164 -10.75 -2.19 -15.32
C ALA A 164 -10.16 -3.16 -16.34
N GLY A 165 -9.30 -4.07 -15.89
CA GLY A 165 -8.59 -5.05 -16.68
C GLY A 165 -9.50 -6.13 -17.24
N GLU A 166 -10.38 -6.67 -16.40
CA GLU A 166 -11.41 -7.64 -16.81
C GLU A 166 -12.28 -7.08 -17.96
N LYS A 167 -12.67 -5.81 -17.89
CA LYS A 167 -13.42 -5.17 -18.97
C LYS A 167 -12.55 -4.89 -20.20
N ALA A 168 -11.32 -4.42 -20.00
CA ALA A 168 -10.40 -4.13 -21.11
C ALA A 168 -10.06 -5.40 -21.91
N GLU A 169 -9.90 -6.54 -21.24
CA GLU A 169 -9.70 -7.84 -21.89
C GLU A 169 -10.90 -8.23 -22.77
N SER A 170 -12.11 -7.73 -22.49
CA SER A 170 -13.27 -7.94 -23.37
C SER A 170 -13.41 -6.92 -24.52
N ASP A 171 -12.58 -5.87 -24.59
CA ASP A 171 -12.70 -4.82 -25.62
C ASP A 171 -12.18 -5.32 -26.98
N PRO A 172 -12.97 -5.24 -28.07
CA PRO A 172 -12.57 -5.70 -29.39
C PRO A 172 -11.29 -5.06 -29.95
N ARG A 173 -10.99 -3.81 -29.54
CA ARG A 173 -9.77 -3.11 -29.96
C ARG A 173 -8.54 -3.68 -29.28
N ILE A 174 -8.68 -4.18 -28.06
CA ILE A 174 -7.61 -4.84 -27.31
C ILE A 174 -7.41 -6.27 -27.79
N GLN A 175 -8.49 -6.93 -28.22
CA GLN A 175 -8.43 -8.24 -28.88
C GLN A 175 -7.81 -8.19 -30.28
N ASN A 176 -7.59 -7.00 -30.84
CA ASN A 176 -6.90 -6.84 -32.11
C ASN A 176 -5.43 -7.32 -32.00
N PRO A 177 -4.94 -8.18 -32.94
CA PRO A 177 -3.58 -8.71 -32.92
C PRO A 177 -2.48 -7.64 -32.89
N ALA A 178 -2.67 -6.48 -33.54
CA ALA A 178 -1.70 -5.39 -33.54
C ALA A 178 -1.57 -4.74 -32.15
N MET A 179 -2.70 -4.54 -31.45
CA MET A 179 -2.71 -4.02 -30.09
C MET A 179 -2.15 -5.03 -29.10
N GLN A 180 -2.49 -6.31 -29.24
CA GLN A 180 -1.86 -7.38 -28.45
C GLN A 180 -0.35 -7.43 -28.64
N ASN A 181 0.14 -7.26 -29.88
CA ASN A 181 1.57 -7.19 -30.18
C ASN A 181 2.24 -5.96 -29.58
N LEU A 182 1.62 -4.79 -29.67
CA LEU A 182 2.13 -3.55 -29.05
C LEU A 182 2.26 -3.72 -27.52
N PHE A 183 1.22 -4.26 -26.88
CA PHE A 183 1.23 -4.54 -25.44
C PHE A 183 2.30 -5.57 -25.07
N ARG A 184 2.47 -6.62 -25.89
CA ARG A 184 3.52 -7.63 -25.70
C ARG A 184 4.93 -7.04 -25.87
N LEU A 185 5.16 -6.17 -26.85
CA LEU A 185 6.46 -5.54 -27.08
C LEU A 185 6.84 -4.62 -25.92
N ARG A 186 5.94 -3.70 -25.54
CA ARG A 186 6.16 -2.79 -24.41
C ARG A 186 6.42 -3.57 -23.11
N HIS A 187 5.72 -4.70 -22.93
CA HIS A 187 5.97 -5.62 -21.83
C HIS A 187 7.40 -6.14 -21.81
N THR A 188 7.87 -6.72 -22.92
CA THR A 188 9.21 -7.32 -23.01
C THR A 188 10.31 -6.30 -22.72
N VAL A 189 10.17 -5.08 -23.25
CA VAL A 189 11.15 -3.99 -23.01
C VAL A 189 11.23 -3.64 -21.53
N LEU A 190 10.09 -3.41 -20.88
CA LEU A 190 10.05 -3.02 -19.46
C LEU A 190 10.45 -4.16 -18.51
N SER A 191 10.12 -5.41 -18.84
CA SER A 191 10.66 -6.58 -18.15
C SER A 191 12.18 -6.58 -18.21
N GLY A 192 12.77 -6.46 -19.41
CA GLY A 192 14.21 -6.39 -19.60
C GLY A 192 14.89 -5.32 -18.73
N PHE A 193 14.27 -4.14 -18.61
CA PHE A 193 14.75 -3.09 -17.69
C PHE A 193 14.71 -3.51 -16.21
N CYS A 194 13.62 -4.13 -15.75
CA CYS A 194 13.50 -4.61 -14.37
C CYS A 194 14.55 -5.68 -14.05
N GLN A 195 14.80 -6.58 -15.00
CA GLN A 195 15.79 -7.64 -14.89
C GLN A 195 17.21 -7.07 -14.84
N ALA A 196 17.54 -6.14 -15.75
CA ALA A 196 18.84 -5.48 -15.85
C ALA A 196 19.19 -4.68 -14.58
N GLN A 197 18.20 -4.00 -13.98
CA GLN A 197 18.38 -3.22 -12.76
C GLN A 197 18.37 -4.09 -11.47
N LYS A 198 18.34 -5.41 -11.59
CA LYS A 198 18.25 -6.37 -10.47
C LYS A 198 17.15 -5.99 -9.47
N LEU A 199 15.99 -5.55 -9.93
CA LEU A 199 14.85 -5.19 -9.06
C LEU A 199 14.13 -6.43 -8.48
N TYR A 200 14.88 -7.50 -8.22
CA TYR A 200 14.41 -8.76 -7.66
C TYR A 200 14.53 -8.73 -6.15
N PHE A 201 13.40 -8.72 -5.46
CA PHE A 201 13.39 -8.84 -4.01
C PHE A 201 13.29 -10.31 -3.61
N LYS A 202 14.39 -10.85 -3.07
CA LYS A 202 14.38 -12.08 -2.28
C LYS A 202 13.95 -11.71 -0.85
N ASN A 203 12.98 -12.44 -0.33
CA ASN A 203 12.31 -12.23 0.95
C ASN A 203 11.34 -11.04 0.93
N GLY A 204 10.05 -11.33 1.06
CA GLY A 204 8.99 -10.34 1.15
C GLY A 204 9.24 -9.40 2.31
N LEU A 205 9.74 -8.22 1.99
CA LEU A 205 9.79 -7.11 2.93
C LEU A 205 8.38 -6.53 2.99
N SER A 206 7.51 -7.22 3.72
CA SER A 206 6.57 -6.53 4.60
C SER A 206 7.41 -5.63 5.53
N HIS A 207 6.91 -4.61 6.21
CA HIS A 207 6.52 -4.77 7.60
C HIS A 207 5.97 -3.41 8.05
N GLN A 208 4.72 -3.16 7.62
CA GLN A 208 3.75 -2.12 7.98
C GLN A 208 4.18 -0.64 7.93
N PRO A 209 3.26 0.18 7.41
CA PRO A 209 2.77 1.34 8.15
C PRO A 209 1.42 1.09 8.80
N LEU A 210 1.30 1.59 10.03
CA LEU A 210 0.07 1.61 10.80
C LEU A 210 -1.09 2.24 10.03
N PHE A 211 -2.09 1.43 9.74
CA PHE A 211 -3.44 1.94 9.54
C PHE A 211 -3.92 2.55 10.86
N SER A 212 -4.10 3.87 10.91
CA SER A 212 -4.63 4.59 12.07
C SER A 212 -5.95 5.24 11.70
N ASN A 213 -7.03 4.81 12.35
CA ASN A 213 -8.34 5.46 12.24
C ASN A 213 -8.26 6.95 12.59
N TYR A 214 -7.39 7.32 13.52
CA TYR A 214 -7.14 8.72 13.88
C TYR A 214 -6.52 9.49 12.71
N LEU A 215 -5.48 8.94 12.06
CA LEU A 215 -4.86 9.57 10.88
C LEU A 215 -5.84 9.71 9.73
N VAL A 216 -6.64 8.67 9.44
CA VAL A 216 -7.66 8.72 8.39
C VAL A 216 -8.71 9.79 8.68
N LYS A 217 -9.19 9.89 9.92
CA LYS A 217 -10.13 10.95 10.34
C LYS A 217 -9.52 12.34 10.20
N SER A 218 -8.27 12.51 10.62
CA SER A 218 -7.55 13.78 10.49
C SER A 218 -7.39 14.19 9.02
N ARG A 219 -6.92 13.27 8.17
CA ARG A 219 -6.81 13.48 6.72
C ARG A 219 -8.15 13.77 6.05
N ARG A 220 -9.22 13.11 6.49
CA ARG A 220 -10.58 13.38 6.01
C ARG A 220 -11.02 14.79 6.34
N LYS A 221 -10.72 15.29 7.54
CA LYS A 221 -10.96 16.69 7.91
C LYS A 221 -10.20 17.64 6.99
N THR A 222 -8.91 17.39 6.75
CA THR A 222 -8.10 18.19 5.81
C THR A 222 -8.70 18.19 4.39
N LEU A 223 -9.17 17.04 3.92
CA LEU A 223 -9.83 16.92 2.61
C LEU A 223 -11.12 17.74 2.55
N GLU A 224 -12.02 17.58 3.53
CA GLU A 224 -13.31 18.27 3.58
C GLU A 224 -13.11 19.79 3.66
N GLU A 225 -12.14 20.25 4.44
CA GLU A 225 -11.76 21.66 4.53
C GLU A 225 -11.22 22.20 3.20
N ASN A 226 -10.31 21.48 2.55
CA ASN A 226 -9.78 21.90 1.25
C ASN A 226 -10.86 21.96 0.17
N ILE A 227 -11.74 20.96 0.10
CA ILE A 227 -12.87 20.97 -0.84
C ILE A 227 -13.77 22.18 -0.55
N ARG A 228 -14.14 22.41 0.72
CA ARG A 228 -15.00 23.54 1.11
C ARG A 228 -14.37 24.88 0.70
N ASN A 229 -13.09 25.09 1.00
CA ASN A 229 -12.40 26.33 0.68
C ASN A 229 -12.34 26.57 -0.83
N HIS A 230 -12.02 25.54 -1.63
CA HIS A 230 -11.96 25.67 -3.09
C HIS A 230 -13.35 25.84 -3.73
N MET A 231 -14.38 25.19 -3.19
CA MET A 231 -15.78 25.39 -3.60
C MET A 231 -16.25 26.82 -3.32
N GLN A 232 -15.96 27.36 -2.13
CA GLN A 232 -16.31 28.73 -1.75
C GLN A 232 -15.59 29.75 -2.64
N ALA A 233 -14.27 29.58 -2.83
CA ALA A 233 -13.49 30.45 -3.71
C ALA A 233 -13.99 30.41 -5.16
N SER A 234 -14.35 29.22 -5.66
CA SER A 234 -14.89 29.06 -7.02
C SER A 234 -16.28 29.68 -7.15
N SER A 235 -17.14 29.50 -6.14
CA SER A 235 -18.48 30.10 -6.13
C SER A 235 -18.41 31.62 -6.12
N ALA A 236 -17.49 32.20 -5.34
CA ALA A 236 -17.27 33.65 -5.32
C ALA A 236 -16.83 34.20 -6.69
N LEU A 237 -16.00 33.45 -7.43
CA LEU A 237 -15.58 33.84 -8.78
C LEU A 237 -16.71 33.75 -9.81
N ILE A 238 -17.58 32.75 -9.70
CA ILE A 238 -18.77 32.62 -10.56
C ILE A 238 -19.75 33.77 -10.28
N LEU A 239 -19.98 34.11 -9.00
CA LEU A 239 -20.82 35.24 -8.61
C LEU A 239 -20.26 36.57 -9.13
N LEU A 240 -18.96 36.79 -8.93
CA LEU A 240 -18.27 37.97 -9.42
C LEU A 240 -18.37 38.08 -10.96
N ASN A 241 -18.26 36.96 -11.69
CA ASN A 241 -18.46 36.94 -13.13
C ASN A 241 -19.89 37.31 -13.55
N ALA A 242 -20.90 36.84 -12.81
CA ALA A 242 -22.29 37.20 -13.04
C ALA A 242 -22.56 38.69 -12.75
N GLU A 243 -21.97 39.24 -11.69
CA GLU A 243 -22.09 40.65 -11.28
C GLU A 243 -21.45 41.62 -12.28
N TYR A 244 -20.28 41.27 -12.84
CA TYR A 244 -19.63 42.06 -13.88
C TYR A 244 -20.21 41.85 -15.28
N GLY A 245 -21.01 40.79 -15.48
CA GLY A 245 -21.63 40.43 -16.75
C GLY A 245 -23.06 40.97 -16.91
N THR A 246 -23.90 40.22 -17.63
CA THR A 246 -25.32 40.55 -17.83
C THR A 246 -26.23 39.98 -16.72
N GLY A 247 -25.69 39.70 -15.54
CA GLY A 247 -26.37 38.99 -14.46
C GLY A 247 -26.24 37.46 -14.54
N TRP A 248 -26.99 36.76 -13.69
CA TRP A 248 -26.99 35.29 -13.63
C TRP A 248 -27.62 34.70 -14.90
N THR A 249 -27.00 33.66 -15.46
CA THR A 249 -27.42 32.98 -16.71
C THR A 249 -27.34 31.47 -16.58
N ASP A 250 -27.91 30.74 -17.55
CA ASP A 250 -27.82 29.27 -17.60
C ASP A 250 -26.39 28.75 -17.63
N ALA A 251 -25.45 29.51 -18.20
CA ALA A 251 -24.02 29.17 -18.19
C ALA A 251 -23.46 29.14 -16.75
N HIS A 252 -23.90 30.06 -15.88
CA HIS A 252 -23.51 30.08 -14.47
C HIS A 252 -24.09 28.88 -13.71
N THR A 253 -25.35 28.52 -13.98
CA THR A 253 -26.00 27.32 -13.43
C THR A 253 -25.27 26.03 -13.86
N LEU A 254 -24.88 25.95 -15.14
CA LEU A 254 -24.11 24.83 -15.68
C LEU A 254 -22.71 24.76 -15.08
N GLU A 255 -22.05 25.89 -14.86
CA GLU A 255 -20.73 25.94 -14.21
C GLU A 255 -20.81 25.53 -12.74
N ALA A 256 -21.84 25.97 -12.00
CA ALA A 256 -22.06 25.53 -10.61
C ALA A 256 -22.29 24.01 -10.51
N THR A 257 -23.01 23.45 -11.49
CA THR A 257 -23.21 22.00 -11.61
C THR A 257 -21.90 21.27 -11.92
N SER A 258 -21.13 21.78 -12.89
CA SER A 258 -19.82 21.24 -13.28
C SER A 258 -18.82 21.28 -12.14
N MET A 259 -18.79 22.37 -11.37
CA MET A 259 -18.00 22.51 -10.15
C MET A 259 -18.33 21.40 -9.13
N SER A 260 -19.62 21.11 -8.91
CA SER A 260 -20.05 20.02 -8.01
C SER A 260 -19.57 18.65 -8.50
N ARG A 261 -19.60 18.41 -9.83
CA ARG A 261 -19.09 17.16 -10.44
C ARG A 261 -17.58 17.03 -10.25
N ARG A 262 -16.80 18.09 -10.48
CA ARG A 262 -15.35 18.12 -10.23
C ARG A 262 -15.02 17.89 -8.75
N ALA A 263 -15.81 18.43 -7.83
CA ALA A 263 -15.64 18.14 -6.40
C ALA A 263 -15.90 16.66 -6.05
N ASN A 264 -16.86 15.99 -6.70
CA ASN A 264 -17.10 14.56 -6.48
C ASN A 264 -15.98 13.68 -7.07
N LEU A 265 -15.40 14.07 -8.21
CA LEU A 265 -14.18 13.45 -8.72
C LEU A 265 -13.03 13.58 -7.70
N VAL A 266 -12.80 14.78 -7.16
CA VAL A 266 -11.77 15.00 -6.13
C VAL A 266 -12.03 14.14 -4.90
N LYS A 267 -13.28 13.99 -4.45
CA LYS A 267 -13.64 13.07 -3.36
C LYS A 267 -13.27 11.63 -3.68
N PHE A 268 -13.59 11.13 -4.86
CA PHE A 268 -13.19 9.77 -5.28
C PHE A 268 -11.67 9.60 -5.25
N MET A 269 -10.95 10.50 -5.92
CA MET A 269 -9.49 10.46 -5.97
C MET A 269 -8.88 10.51 -4.56
N ALA A 270 -9.37 11.38 -3.69
CA ALA A 270 -8.85 11.53 -2.34
C ALA A 270 -9.24 10.37 -1.41
N GLU A 271 -10.39 9.72 -1.61
CA GLU A 271 -10.84 8.60 -0.78
C GLU A 271 -9.83 7.44 -0.80
N VAL A 272 -9.20 7.18 -1.95
CA VAL A 272 -8.08 6.22 -2.06
C VAL A 272 -6.84 6.72 -1.30
N LEU A 273 -6.50 8.01 -1.41
CA LEU A 273 -5.31 8.61 -0.79
C LEU A 273 -5.38 8.71 0.74
N LEU A 274 -6.58 8.81 1.31
CA LEU A 274 -6.79 8.86 2.77
C LEU A 274 -6.06 7.72 3.48
N HIS A 275 -6.04 6.56 2.84
CA HIS A 275 -5.45 5.33 3.36
C HIS A 275 -4.00 5.09 2.90
N ASP A 276 -3.38 6.08 2.25
CA ASP A 276 -2.01 5.95 1.75
C ASP A 276 -0.99 6.14 2.88
N ASN A 277 -0.46 5.03 3.35
CA ASN A 277 0.31 4.97 4.58
C ASN A 277 1.84 5.11 4.37
N GLY A 278 2.29 5.35 3.14
CA GLY A 278 3.69 5.68 2.87
C GLY A 278 3.92 7.10 2.39
N ILE A 279 2.92 7.97 2.53
CA ILE A 279 3.09 9.43 2.44
C ILE A 279 2.81 10.09 3.79
N SER A 280 3.57 11.14 4.14
CA SER A 280 3.32 11.95 5.34
C SER A 280 2.03 12.77 5.20
N ASN A 281 1.56 13.34 6.32
CA ASN A 281 0.44 14.27 6.29
C ASN A 281 0.74 15.55 5.48
N SER A 282 2.01 15.99 5.45
CA SER A 282 2.42 17.14 4.65
C SER A 282 2.26 16.87 3.16
N ARG A 283 2.76 15.74 2.67
CA ARG A 283 2.61 15.34 1.27
C ARG A 283 1.18 14.96 0.90
N PHE A 284 0.43 14.36 1.83
CA PHE A 284 -1.01 14.17 1.67
C PHE A 284 -1.75 15.51 1.50
N ALA A 285 -1.47 16.51 2.36
CA ALA A 285 -2.10 17.82 2.27
C ALA A 285 -1.75 18.51 0.95
N LEU A 286 -0.48 18.47 0.53
CA LEU A 286 -0.04 18.98 -0.77
C LEU A 286 -0.76 18.29 -1.94
N ALA A 287 -0.83 16.96 -1.92
CA ALA A 287 -1.56 16.19 -2.91
C ALA A 287 -3.04 16.59 -2.99
N VAL A 288 -3.71 16.74 -1.85
CA VAL A 288 -5.11 17.18 -1.78
C VAL A 288 -5.28 18.60 -2.31
N THR A 289 -4.37 19.52 -2.01
CA THR A 289 -4.41 20.88 -2.56
C THR A 289 -4.29 20.87 -4.08
N VAL A 290 -3.36 20.08 -4.64
CA VAL A 290 -3.21 19.93 -6.09
C VAL A 290 -4.49 19.33 -6.72
N LEU A 291 -5.09 18.32 -6.09
CA LEU A 291 -6.37 17.76 -6.55
C LEU A 291 -7.50 18.81 -6.50
N CYS A 292 -7.63 19.56 -5.41
CA CYS A 292 -8.71 20.54 -5.25
C CYS A 292 -8.59 21.72 -6.21
N SER A 293 -7.40 21.97 -6.78
CA SER A 293 -7.20 23.03 -7.76
C SER A 293 -8.15 22.90 -8.97
N ILE A 294 -8.52 21.68 -9.37
CA ILE A 294 -9.40 21.46 -10.53
C ILE A 294 -10.87 21.76 -10.25
N ILE A 295 -11.28 21.97 -9.00
CA ILE A 295 -12.66 22.37 -8.67
C ILE A 295 -12.96 23.72 -9.32
N LYS A 296 -11.95 24.61 -9.29
CA LYS A 296 -12.02 25.93 -9.91
C LYS A 296 -12.06 25.82 -11.44
N PRO A 297 -13.00 26.52 -12.11
CA PRO A 297 -13.12 26.49 -13.57
C PRO A 297 -11.82 26.93 -14.26
N LEU A 298 -11.50 26.28 -15.39
CA LEU A 298 -10.24 26.50 -16.13
C LEU A 298 -10.02 27.98 -16.46
N VAL A 299 -11.08 28.69 -16.86
CA VAL A 299 -11.08 30.13 -17.20
C VAL A 299 -10.50 30.98 -16.08
N PHE A 300 -10.69 30.60 -14.81
CA PHE A 300 -10.24 31.40 -13.68
C PHE A 300 -8.88 30.98 -13.11
N ARG A 301 -8.38 29.79 -13.44
CA ARG A 301 -7.13 29.24 -12.87
C ARG A 301 -6.01 28.98 -13.88
N GLY A 302 -6.34 28.96 -15.18
CA GLY A 302 -5.43 28.52 -16.23
C GLY A 302 -5.15 27.00 -16.19
N PRO A 303 -4.38 26.50 -17.18
CA PRO A 303 -4.02 25.08 -17.26
C PRO A 303 -3.18 24.65 -16.04
N SER A 304 -3.44 23.43 -15.58
CA SER A 304 -2.66 22.77 -14.55
C SER A 304 -1.27 22.39 -15.09
N THR A 305 -0.28 22.38 -14.20
CA THR A 305 1.04 21.78 -14.48
C THR A 305 0.97 20.26 -14.66
N VAL A 306 -0.18 19.65 -14.38
CA VAL A 306 -0.47 18.23 -14.59
C VAL A 306 -1.61 18.09 -15.60
N PRO A 307 -1.32 17.94 -16.91
CA PRO A 307 -2.35 17.91 -17.95
C PRO A 307 -3.43 16.84 -17.76
N GLY A 308 -3.06 15.68 -17.19
CA GLY A 308 -4.00 14.61 -16.88
C GLY A 308 -5.09 15.02 -15.87
N LEU A 309 -4.81 15.97 -14.97
CA LEU A 309 -5.82 16.51 -14.05
C LEU A 309 -6.83 17.41 -14.77
N ASP A 310 -6.40 18.20 -15.75
CA ASP A 310 -7.32 19.02 -16.55
C ASP A 310 -8.22 18.15 -17.41
N LYS A 311 -7.68 17.10 -18.03
CA LYS A 311 -8.45 16.11 -18.77
C LYS A 311 -9.51 15.42 -17.91
N LEU A 312 -9.16 15.04 -16.69
CA LEU A 312 -10.12 14.47 -15.73
C LEU A 312 -11.20 15.48 -15.32
N ALA A 313 -10.83 16.76 -15.13
CA ALA A 313 -11.76 17.83 -14.80
C ALA A 313 -12.75 18.11 -15.93
N GLU A 314 -12.29 18.06 -17.19
CA GLU A 314 -13.12 18.18 -18.38
C GLU A 314 -14.12 17.03 -18.46
N ILE A 315 -13.67 15.78 -18.34
CA ILE A 315 -14.55 14.60 -18.29
C ILE A 315 -15.59 14.73 -17.19
N ALA A 316 -15.19 15.17 -15.99
CA ALA A 316 -16.12 15.36 -14.88
C ALA A 316 -17.16 16.45 -15.19
N SER A 317 -16.78 17.50 -15.91
CA SER A 317 -17.69 18.59 -16.27
C SER A 317 -18.69 18.16 -17.36
N SER A 318 -18.24 17.39 -18.35
CA SER A 318 -19.04 16.96 -19.51
C SER A 318 -19.89 15.70 -19.28
N THR A 319 -19.72 15.00 -18.16
CA THR A 319 -20.53 13.81 -17.85
C THR A 319 -21.98 14.21 -17.58
N ASP A 320 -22.86 14.01 -18.57
CA ASP A 320 -24.28 14.39 -18.48
C ASP A 320 -25.11 13.39 -17.66
N ASN A 321 -26.24 13.86 -17.12
CA ASN A 321 -27.08 13.10 -16.18
C ASN A 321 -27.70 11.86 -16.84
N ALA A 322 -27.05 10.69 -16.72
CA ALA A 322 -27.76 9.43 -16.84
C ALA A 322 -28.85 9.39 -15.73
N SER A 323 -30.08 9.08 -16.14
CA SER A 323 -31.39 8.98 -15.46
C SER A 323 -31.53 8.65 -13.96
N LEU A 324 -30.47 8.49 -13.16
CA LEU A 324 -30.53 8.37 -11.70
C LEU A 324 -29.57 9.37 -11.00
N PRO A 325 -30.05 10.12 -9.98
CA PRO A 325 -29.31 11.20 -9.31
C PRO A 325 -28.14 10.77 -8.39
N HIS A 326 -27.54 9.58 -8.56
CA HIS A 326 -26.31 9.17 -7.87
C HIS A 326 -25.06 9.61 -8.65
N LYS A 327 -25.00 10.92 -8.92
CA LYS A 327 -23.84 11.80 -9.16
C LYS A 327 -22.56 11.09 -9.66
N PRO A 328 -22.04 11.37 -10.87
CA PRO A 328 -20.82 10.75 -11.38
C PRO A 328 -19.70 10.75 -10.32
N PHE A 329 -18.96 9.64 -10.24
CA PHE A 329 -17.92 9.34 -9.24
C PHE A 329 -18.37 8.91 -7.83
N MET A 330 -19.61 9.21 -7.38
CA MET A 330 -20.06 8.78 -6.04
C MET A 330 -20.16 7.26 -5.90
N TYR A 331 -20.51 6.55 -6.98
CA TYR A 331 -20.44 5.10 -7.03
C TYR A 331 -19.02 4.60 -6.68
N PHE A 332 -17.97 5.21 -7.24
CA PHE A 332 -16.59 4.81 -6.96
C PHE A 332 -16.19 5.11 -5.51
N VAL A 333 -16.65 6.24 -4.96
CA VAL A 333 -16.46 6.55 -3.53
C VAL A 333 -17.05 5.44 -2.66
N GLN A 334 -18.31 5.07 -2.89
CA GLN A 334 -18.99 4.01 -2.15
C GLN A 334 -18.31 2.65 -2.33
N LEU A 335 -17.89 2.34 -3.56
CA LEU A 335 -17.17 1.11 -3.90
C LEU A 335 -15.87 1.00 -3.10
N ILE A 336 -15.08 2.06 -3.05
CA ILE A 336 -13.81 2.10 -2.31
C ILE A 336 -14.04 2.08 -0.80
N GLN A 337 -15.04 2.80 -0.29
CA GLN A 337 -15.40 2.77 1.12
C GLN A 337 -15.82 1.36 1.56
N LYS A 338 -16.64 0.68 0.75
CA LYS A 338 -17.01 -0.72 0.97
C LYS A 338 -15.79 -1.62 0.95
N TYR A 339 -14.92 -1.50 -0.06
CA TYR A 339 -13.67 -2.27 -0.14
C TYR A 339 -12.81 -2.10 1.12
N TYR A 340 -12.63 -0.87 1.62
CA TYR A 340 -11.90 -0.62 2.86
C TYR A 340 -12.59 -1.19 4.10
N HIS A 341 -13.91 -1.14 4.16
CA HIS A 341 -14.69 -1.70 5.26
C HIS A 341 -14.53 -3.23 5.33
N ASP A 342 -14.79 -3.91 4.21
CA ASP A 342 -14.75 -5.38 4.11
C ASP A 342 -13.34 -5.90 4.44
N ARG A 343 -12.30 -5.28 3.87
CA ARG A 343 -10.90 -5.63 4.18
C ARG A 343 -10.47 -5.32 5.60
N ARG A 344 -11.08 -4.33 6.26
CA ARG A 344 -10.81 -4.06 7.69
C ARG A 344 -11.43 -5.12 8.59
N GLN A 345 -12.61 -5.65 8.25
CA GLN A 345 -13.19 -6.75 9.02
C GLN A 345 -12.32 -8.00 8.93
N GLU A 346 -11.89 -8.35 7.72
CA GLU A 346 -10.92 -9.44 7.47
C GLU A 346 -9.63 -9.20 8.27
N TRP A 347 -9.13 -7.95 8.30
CA TRP A 347 -7.94 -7.60 9.08
C TRP A 347 -8.10 -7.83 10.58
N ASN A 348 -9.20 -7.35 11.16
CA ASN A 348 -9.44 -7.47 12.59
C ASN A 348 -9.48 -8.94 13.01
N SER A 349 -10.06 -9.80 12.18
CA SER A 349 -10.04 -11.26 12.35
C SER A 349 -8.63 -11.83 12.39
N GLU A 350 -7.80 -11.48 11.41
CA GLU A 350 -6.40 -11.95 11.33
C GLU A 350 -5.55 -11.43 12.50
N VAL A 351 -5.75 -10.18 12.93
CA VAL A 351 -5.07 -9.62 14.11
C VAL A 351 -5.44 -10.36 15.39
N ILE A 352 -6.72 -10.64 15.59
CA ILE A 352 -7.20 -11.38 16.76
C ILE A 352 -6.55 -12.78 16.74
N SER A 353 -6.65 -13.48 15.62
CA SER A 353 -6.06 -14.82 15.42
C SER A 353 -4.55 -14.82 15.64
N TYR A 354 -3.84 -13.81 15.16
CA TYR A 354 -2.40 -13.67 15.39
C TYR A 354 -2.05 -13.40 16.85
N LYS A 355 -2.72 -12.44 17.50
CA LYS A 355 -2.49 -12.11 18.92
C LYS A 355 -2.73 -13.33 19.81
N ALA A 356 -3.77 -14.08 19.50
CA ALA A 356 -4.09 -15.39 20.03
C ALA A 356 -2.89 -16.37 19.95
N ARG A 357 -2.41 -16.63 18.73
CA ARG A 357 -1.25 -17.52 18.46
C ARG A 357 0.02 -17.04 19.14
N ARG A 358 0.24 -15.74 19.21
CA ARG A 358 1.37 -15.13 19.91
C ARG A 358 1.30 -15.35 21.42
N THR A 359 0.15 -15.14 22.05
CA THR A 359 -0.03 -15.38 23.50
C THR A 359 0.34 -16.82 23.87
N LEU A 360 0.00 -17.77 23.01
CA LEU A 360 0.45 -19.15 23.16
C LEU A 360 1.97 -19.27 23.11
N ILE A 361 2.62 -18.69 22.11
CA ILE A 361 4.09 -18.73 21.98
C ILE A 361 4.76 -18.09 23.19
N ASP A 362 4.30 -16.92 23.62
CA ASP A 362 4.77 -16.24 24.84
C ASP A 362 4.53 -17.09 26.11
N SER A 363 3.52 -17.97 26.13
CA SER A 363 3.27 -18.88 27.25
C SER A 363 4.27 -20.05 27.29
N VAL A 364 4.68 -20.57 26.13
CA VAL A 364 5.53 -21.79 26.03
C VAL A 364 7.01 -21.51 25.77
N ALA A 365 7.34 -20.30 25.33
CA ALA A 365 8.68 -19.89 24.95
C ALA A 365 9.01 -18.49 25.50
N GLU A 366 10.29 -18.21 25.62
CA GLU A 366 10.82 -16.90 26.00
C GLU A 366 11.86 -16.44 24.97
N ASP A 367 11.92 -15.13 24.74
CA ASP A 367 12.93 -14.55 23.86
C ASP A 367 14.31 -14.72 24.49
N VAL A 368 15.28 -15.16 23.70
CA VAL A 368 16.68 -15.21 24.13
C VAL A 368 17.32 -13.90 23.74
N SER A 369 18.11 -13.30 24.64
CA SER A 369 18.78 -12.06 24.29
C SER A 369 19.79 -12.31 23.16
N ASP A 370 19.97 -11.32 22.28
CA ASP A 370 20.88 -11.44 21.11
C ASP A 370 22.35 -11.74 21.52
N TRP A 371 22.69 -11.62 22.82
CA TRP A 371 24.02 -11.85 23.38
C TRP A 371 24.15 -13.16 24.19
N GLU A 372 23.03 -13.78 24.57
CA GLU A 372 22.99 -15.05 25.31
C GLU A 372 22.71 -16.26 24.40
N GLY A 373 22.27 -16.00 23.17
CA GLY A 373 22.01 -17.05 22.19
C GLY A 373 23.31 -17.72 21.72
N PRO A 374 23.33 -19.03 21.46
CA PRO A 374 24.47 -19.72 20.87
C PRO A 374 24.66 -19.24 19.42
N ALA A 375 25.37 -18.12 19.27
CA ALA A 375 25.78 -17.58 18.00
C ALA A 375 26.60 -18.67 17.28
N ARG A 376 26.12 -19.10 16.09
CA ARG A 376 26.58 -20.22 15.23
C ARG A 376 25.67 -21.45 15.21
N LEU A 377 24.67 -21.59 16.09
CA LEU A 377 23.69 -22.67 15.91
C LEU A 377 22.69 -22.34 14.78
N GLU A 378 22.18 -23.41 14.18
CA GLU A 378 21.17 -23.35 13.14
C GLU A 378 19.80 -23.75 13.68
N CYS A 379 18.76 -23.15 13.12
CA CYS A 379 17.41 -23.55 13.38
C CYS A 379 17.12 -24.90 12.74
N LEU A 380 16.82 -25.92 13.54
CA LEU A 380 16.53 -27.28 13.08
C LEU A 380 15.29 -27.42 12.19
N VAL A 381 14.47 -26.37 12.06
CA VAL A 381 13.27 -26.36 11.21
C VAL A 381 13.59 -25.86 9.80
N CYS A 382 14.43 -24.82 9.67
CA CYS A 382 14.72 -24.18 8.39
C CYS A 382 16.19 -24.24 7.98
N ASN A 383 17.05 -24.84 8.81
CA ASN A 383 18.50 -24.94 8.67
C ASN A 383 19.21 -23.59 8.43
N LYS A 384 18.58 -22.48 8.83
CA LYS A 384 19.20 -21.15 8.80
C LYS A 384 19.89 -20.90 10.14
N LYS A 385 21.08 -20.29 10.10
CA LYS A 385 21.75 -19.79 11.31
C LYS A 385 20.85 -18.83 12.07
N TYR A 386 20.86 -18.91 13.40
CA TYR A 386 20.10 -17.96 14.22
C TYR A 386 20.64 -16.52 14.06
N TYR A 387 21.96 -16.38 13.89
CA TYR A 387 22.62 -15.12 13.54
C TYR A 387 23.83 -15.38 12.64
N ASP A 388 24.02 -14.55 11.60
CA ASP A 388 25.16 -14.63 10.68
C ASP A 388 26.35 -13.80 11.21
N HIS A 389 27.28 -14.48 11.90
CA HIS A 389 28.60 -13.98 12.33
C HIS A 389 28.60 -12.66 13.14
N SER A 390 29.78 -12.20 13.57
CA SER A 390 29.98 -11.14 14.56
C SER A 390 29.21 -9.84 14.24
N PRO A 391 28.80 -9.05 15.26
CA PRO A 391 27.86 -7.94 15.10
C PRO A 391 28.17 -6.91 14.00
N GLY A 392 29.43 -6.76 13.61
CA GLY A 392 29.89 -5.86 12.53
C GLY A 392 29.63 -6.35 11.10
N ALA A 393 29.42 -7.64 10.87
CA ALA A 393 29.19 -8.21 9.53
C ALA A 393 27.74 -8.05 9.03
N MET A 394 26.81 -7.59 9.89
CA MET A 394 25.39 -7.41 9.59
C MET A 394 25.08 -6.28 8.60
N PHE A 395 26.08 -5.49 8.18
CA PHE A 395 25.90 -4.23 7.45
C PHE A 395 26.52 -4.22 6.04
N LYS A 396 26.44 -5.33 5.30
CA LYS A 396 26.78 -5.26 3.88
C LYS A 396 25.69 -4.47 3.13
N PRO A 397 26.04 -3.44 2.35
CA PRO A 397 25.11 -2.86 1.39
C PRO A 397 24.69 -3.97 0.42
N PHE A 398 23.40 -4.06 0.10
CA PHE A 398 23.00 -4.85 -1.06
C PHE A 398 23.55 -4.17 -2.32
N ASP A 399 23.78 -4.95 -3.38
CA ASP A 399 24.22 -4.50 -4.71
C ASP A 399 23.37 -3.35 -5.31
N HIS A 400 22.23 -3.02 -4.71
CA HIS A 400 21.24 -2.06 -5.21
C HIS A 400 21.22 -0.74 -4.42
N GLY A 401 22.28 -0.44 -3.64
CA GLY A 401 22.40 0.81 -2.88
C GLY A 401 21.52 0.90 -1.62
N VAL A 402 20.78 -0.17 -1.30
CA VAL A 402 19.96 -0.26 -0.08
C VAL A 402 20.71 -1.06 0.96
N ARG A 403 20.95 -0.47 2.14
CA ARG A 403 21.48 -1.21 3.30
C ARG A 403 20.38 -2.11 3.84
N GLY A 404 20.48 -3.42 3.67
CA GLY A 404 19.65 -4.34 4.42
C GLY A 404 20.48 -5.48 5.01
N THR A 405 19.96 -6.02 6.10
CA THR A 405 20.70 -6.94 6.95
C THR A 405 20.31 -8.38 6.60
N HIS A 406 21.30 -9.25 6.35
CA HIS A 406 21.11 -10.69 6.47
C HIS A 406 20.82 -11.00 7.94
N ARG A 407 19.53 -11.06 8.30
CA ARG A 407 19.12 -11.48 9.64
C ARG A 407 18.99 -12.99 9.59
N GLY A 408 19.79 -13.68 10.40
CA GLY A 408 19.51 -15.06 10.75
C GLY A 408 18.12 -15.21 11.37
N GLU A 409 17.76 -16.43 11.72
CA GLU A 409 16.48 -16.75 12.35
C GLU A 409 16.46 -16.26 13.82
N PRO A 410 15.54 -15.38 14.27
CA PRO A 410 15.47 -14.98 15.67
C PRO A 410 15.22 -16.19 16.57
N ILE A 411 15.89 -16.27 17.72
CA ILE A 411 15.90 -17.46 18.57
C ILE A 411 14.97 -17.31 19.79
N VAL A 412 14.25 -18.37 20.11
CA VAL A 412 13.49 -18.50 21.36
C VAL A 412 13.90 -19.76 22.11
N ARG A 413 13.79 -19.70 23.44
CA ARG A 413 13.99 -20.84 24.34
C ARG A 413 12.64 -21.34 24.83
N MET A 414 12.36 -22.63 24.62
CA MET A 414 11.16 -23.26 25.16
C MET A 414 11.24 -23.33 26.69
N LYS A 415 10.21 -22.88 27.41
CA LYS A 415 10.25 -22.80 28.89
C LYS A 415 10.37 -24.16 29.56
N LYS A 416 9.67 -25.17 29.04
CA LYS A 416 9.63 -26.54 29.57
C LYS A 416 10.89 -27.35 29.20
N CYS A 417 11.12 -27.57 27.91
CA CYS A 417 12.19 -28.44 27.42
C CYS A 417 13.53 -27.74 27.17
N LYS A 418 13.60 -26.42 27.41
CA LYS A 418 14.79 -25.56 27.20
C LYS A 418 15.39 -25.60 25.80
N CYS A 419 14.72 -26.24 24.84
CA CYS A 419 15.16 -26.31 23.46
C CYS A 419 15.16 -24.92 22.81
N PHE A 420 16.20 -24.65 22.03
CA PHE A 420 16.25 -23.49 21.15
C PHE A 420 15.56 -23.79 19.82
N VAL A 421 14.68 -22.89 19.40
CA VAL A 421 13.94 -22.97 18.13
C VAL A 421 13.90 -21.59 17.51
N GLY A 422 13.80 -21.54 16.17
CA GLY A 422 13.62 -20.30 15.45
C GLY A 422 12.22 -19.75 15.69
N LYS A 423 12.10 -18.47 16.03
CA LYS A 423 10.82 -17.84 16.36
C LYS A 423 9.87 -17.86 15.18
N ARG A 424 10.31 -17.53 13.95
CA ARG A 424 9.46 -17.61 12.74
C ARG A 424 9.06 -19.06 12.48
N CYS A 425 10.00 -19.97 12.63
CA CYS A 425 9.77 -21.40 12.43
C CYS A 425 8.77 -21.98 13.44
N LEU A 426 8.84 -21.55 14.70
CA LEU A 426 7.90 -21.93 15.75
C LEU A 426 6.51 -21.35 15.46
N PHE A 427 6.43 -20.08 15.06
CA PHE A 427 5.19 -19.45 14.60
C PHE A 427 4.58 -20.24 13.44
N GLN A 428 5.34 -20.54 12.38
CA GLN A 428 4.86 -21.30 11.22
C GLN A 428 4.41 -22.70 11.63
N LYS A 429 5.22 -23.42 12.40
CA LYS A 429 4.90 -24.78 12.85
C LYS A 429 3.64 -24.82 13.69
N LEU A 430 3.43 -23.90 14.62
CA LEU A 430 2.23 -23.88 15.46
C LEU A 430 0.96 -23.36 14.74
N THR A 431 1.12 -22.83 13.53
CA THR A 431 0.02 -22.27 12.72
C THR A 431 -0.30 -23.09 11.47
N GLU A 432 0.49 -24.12 11.16
CA GLU A 432 0.20 -25.10 10.11
C GLU A 432 -1.14 -25.81 10.40
N SER A 433 -2.07 -25.70 9.45
CA SER A 433 -3.46 -26.20 9.54
C SER A 433 -3.60 -27.71 9.77
N SER A 434 -2.53 -28.48 9.56
CA SER A 434 -2.44 -29.92 9.84
C SER A 434 -2.39 -30.26 11.34
N LEU A 435 -2.11 -29.28 12.21
CA LEU A 435 -2.15 -29.45 13.68
C LEU A 435 -3.56 -29.32 14.28
N ARG A 436 -4.60 -29.00 13.49
CA ARG A 436 -6.00 -28.99 13.95
C ARG A 436 -6.47 -30.31 14.58
N ARG A 437 -5.72 -31.42 14.38
CA ARG A 437 -6.02 -32.76 14.90
C ARG A 437 -4.94 -33.37 15.80
N LYS A 438 -3.76 -32.75 15.96
CA LYS A 438 -2.64 -33.31 16.74
C LYS A 438 -2.21 -32.32 17.81
N GLU A 439 -1.84 -32.84 18.98
CA GLU A 439 -1.37 -32.00 20.08
C GLU A 439 -0.11 -31.23 19.65
N PRO A 440 -0.01 -29.91 19.94
CA PRO A 440 1.16 -29.13 19.57
C PRO A 440 2.40 -29.66 20.29
N MET A 441 3.50 -29.84 19.57
CA MET A 441 4.76 -30.40 20.10
C MET A 441 5.93 -29.46 19.85
N CYS A 442 6.95 -29.52 20.71
CA CYS A 442 8.23 -28.88 20.45
C CYS A 442 8.83 -29.42 19.13
N PRO A 443 9.21 -28.55 18.17
CA PRO A 443 9.78 -29.02 16.90
C PRO A 443 11.06 -29.86 17.06
N ARG A 444 11.82 -29.63 18.14
CA ARG A 444 13.11 -30.29 18.44
C ARG A 444 12.94 -31.61 19.22
N CYS A 445 12.42 -31.56 20.44
CA CYS A 445 12.35 -32.74 21.32
C CYS A 445 11.00 -33.48 21.28
N LYS A 446 10.02 -32.97 20.52
CA LYS A 446 8.65 -33.51 20.43
C LYS A 446 7.84 -33.48 21.73
N ASP A 447 8.32 -32.81 22.79
CA ASP A 447 7.55 -32.63 24.01
C ASP A 447 6.23 -31.91 23.75
N LEU A 448 5.17 -32.43 24.37
CA LEU A 448 3.83 -31.85 24.29
C LEU A 448 3.78 -30.45 24.90
N LEU A 449 3.15 -29.55 24.17
CA LEU A 449 2.85 -28.18 24.56
C LEU A 449 1.43 -28.10 25.14
N PRO A 450 1.14 -27.15 26.05
CA PRO A 450 -0.17 -27.02 26.68
C PRO A 450 -1.32 -26.87 25.65
N ASN A 451 -2.20 -27.87 25.58
CA ASN A 451 -3.25 -28.02 24.56
C ASN A 451 -4.53 -27.21 24.88
N ALA A 452 -4.85 -27.03 26.18
CA ALA A 452 -6.06 -26.32 26.62
C ALA A 452 -6.08 -24.85 26.17
N ALA A 453 -4.95 -24.15 26.23
CA ALA A 453 -4.82 -22.77 25.77
C ALA A 453 -5.00 -22.64 24.24
N PHE A 454 -4.53 -23.63 23.46
CA PHE A 454 -4.66 -23.63 22.00
C PHE A 454 -6.14 -23.71 21.56
N ARG A 455 -6.90 -24.65 22.13
CA ARG A 455 -8.31 -24.88 21.77
C ARG A 455 -9.25 -23.76 22.24
N LEU A 456 -9.04 -23.21 23.43
CA LEU A 456 -9.82 -22.08 23.95
C LEU A 456 -9.64 -20.85 23.07
N ILE A 457 -8.40 -20.55 22.68
CA ILE A 457 -8.06 -19.35 21.92
C ILE A 457 -8.51 -19.45 20.45
N GLU A 458 -8.39 -20.61 19.79
CA GLU A 458 -8.94 -20.82 18.45
C GLU A 458 -10.49 -20.88 18.44
N GLY A 459 -11.09 -21.44 19.49
CA GLY A 459 -12.55 -21.49 19.68
C GLY A 459 -13.16 -20.09 19.80
N SER A 460 -12.61 -19.24 20.67
CA SER A 460 -13.06 -17.85 20.82
C SER A 460 -12.88 -17.01 19.56
N ALA A 461 -11.78 -17.21 18.81
CA ALA A 461 -11.58 -16.52 17.53
C ALA A 461 -12.63 -16.95 16.48
N ARG A 462 -13.00 -18.24 16.44
CA ARG A 462 -14.06 -18.77 15.56
C ARG A 462 -15.47 -18.30 15.93
N GLU A 463 -15.77 -18.19 17.22
CA GLU A 463 -17.09 -17.71 17.69
C GLU A 463 -17.27 -16.21 17.44
N LEU A 464 -16.22 -15.40 17.67
CA LEU A 464 -16.21 -13.99 17.27
C LEU A 464 -16.41 -13.79 15.76
N LEU A 465 -15.93 -14.73 14.94
CA LEU A 465 -16.10 -14.72 13.48
C LEU A 465 -17.49 -15.20 13.02
N ARG A 466 -18.21 -15.97 13.83
CA ARG A 466 -19.58 -16.41 13.55
C ARG A 466 -20.64 -15.43 14.06
N GLY A 467 -20.36 -14.69 15.13
CA GLY A 467 -21.26 -13.64 15.64
C GLY A 467 -21.16 -12.30 14.93
N SER A 468 -20.34 -12.19 13.88
CA SER A 468 -20.15 -10.99 13.05
C SER A 468 -20.56 -11.16 11.58
N ALA A 469 -21.07 -12.34 11.22
CA ALA A 469 -21.82 -12.60 9.99
C ALA A 469 -23.31 -12.51 10.31
#